data_AF-A0A5S3VTB7-F1
#
_entry.id   AF-A0A5S3VTB7-F1
#
_cell.length_a   1.000
_cell.length_b   1.000
_cell.length_c   1.000
_cell.angle_alpha   90.00
_cell.angle_beta   90.00
_cell.angle_gamma   90.00
#
_symmetry.space_group_name_H-M   'P 1'
#
loop_
_entity.id
_entity.type
_entity.pdbx_description
1 polymer ?
#
loop_
_entity_poly.entity_id
_entity_poly.type
_entity_poly.pdbx_seq_one_letter_code
_entity_poly.pdbx_strand_id
1 'polypeptide(L)'
;DTQVTHFVDTRFVVPAQPDDVIGYEALLPLVQHLVTTFNVRLSVLATQLFSVLGDECLSPEKATLLGLTRGLPLEHNTVTRVIEFKDAGLTFNEDV
;
A
#
# COMPACT_ATOMS: atom_id res chain seq x y z
N ASP A 1 26.75 -1.44 -2.48
CA ASP A 1 25.65 -1.51 -1.50
C ASP A 1 24.34 -1.17 -2.22
N THR A 2 23.82 -2.13 -2.99
CA THR A 2 22.64 -1.95 -3.85
C THR A 2 21.48 -2.71 -3.25
N GLN A 3 20.86 -2.16 -2.21
CA GLN A 3 19.63 -2.75 -1.68
C GLN A 3 18.48 -2.50 -2.67
N VAL A 4 17.91 -3.59 -3.17
CA VAL A 4 16.77 -3.57 -4.09
C VAL A 4 15.52 -3.17 -3.32
N THR A 5 14.79 -2.17 -3.84
CA THR A 5 13.51 -1.74 -3.26
C THR A 5 12.38 -2.48 -3.94
N HIS A 6 11.51 -3.11 -3.16
CA HIS A 6 10.34 -3.81 -3.66
C HIS A 6 9.09 -2.95 -3.49
N PHE A 7 8.20 -3.03 -4.48
CA PHE A 7 6.94 -2.29 -4.50
C PHE A 7 5.78 -3.26 -4.39
N VAL A 8 4.83 -2.93 -3.51
CA VAL A 8 3.52 -3.57 -3.46
C VAL A 8 2.50 -2.52 -3.83
N ASP A 9 1.86 -2.72 -4.98
CA ASP A 9 0.84 -1.83 -5.51
C ASP A 9 -0.54 -2.31 -5.05
N THR A 10 -1.21 -1.51 -4.22
CA THR A 10 -2.58 -1.78 -3.75
C THR A 10 -3.60 -0.84 -4.39
N ARG A 11 -3.19 -0.12 -5.45
CA ARG A 11 -4.07 0.73 -6.23
C ARG A 11 -4.90 -0.17 -7.16
N PHE A 12 -6.19 -0.29 -6.89
CA PHE A 12 -7.13 -0.93 -7.80
C PHE A 12 -7.62 0.12 -8.81
N VAL A 13 -7.64 -0.26 -10.10
CA VAL A 13 -7.84 0.66 -11.24
C VAL A 13 -9.33 0.94 -11.53
N VAL A 14 -10.24 0.30 -10.82
CA VAL A 14 -11.71 0.38 -10.99
C VAL A 14 -12.29 0.42 -9.57
N PRO A 15 -13.42 1.10 -9.27
CA PRO A 15 -13.93 1.17 -7.90
C PRO A 15 -13.95 -0.22 -7.30
N ALA A 16 -13.03 -0.44 -6.35
CA ALA A 16 -12.84 -1.73 -5.74
C ALA A 16 -14.16 -2.11 -5.08
N GLN A 17 -14.72 -3.26 -5.45
CA GLN A 17 -15.77 -3.86 -4.63
C GLN A 17 -15.18 -4.03 -3.22
N PRO A 18 -15.99 -4.01 -2.15
CA PRO A 18 -15.48 -4.20 -0.78
C PRO A 18 -14.60 -5.45 -0.64
N ASP A 19 -14.90 -6.48 -1.42
CA ASP A 19 -14.18 -7.76 -1.46
C ASP A 19 -12.86 -7.71 -2.25
N ASP A 20 -12.64 -6.67 -3.06
CA ASP A 20 -11.42 -6.46 -3.85
C ASP A 20 -10.35 -5.67 -3.06
N VAL A 21 -10.61 -5.30 -1.81
CA VAL A 21 -9.68 -4.46 -1.03
C VAL A 21 -8.56 -5.29 -0.41
N ILE A 22 -7.33 -5.07 -0.87
CA ILE A 22 -6.13 -5.57 -0.19
C ILE A 22 -5.82 -4.68 1.02
N GLY A 23 -6.25 -5.14 2.19
CA GLY A 23 -5.91 -4.57 3.50
C GLY A 23 -4.79 -5.33 4.24
N TYR A 24 -4.66 -5.07 5.54
CA TYR A 24 -3.62 -5.65 6.40
C TYR A 24 -3.55 -7.18 6.36
N GLU A 25 -4.67 -7.86 6.56
CA GLU A 25 -4.72 -9.33 6.66
C GLU A 25 -4.23 -10.03 5.38
N ALA A 26 -4.52 -9.45 4.23
CA ALA A 26 -4.07 -9.97 2.94
C ALA A 26 -2.57 -9.74 2.72
N LEU A 27 -2.04 -8.59 3.16
CA LEU A 27 -0.64 -8.22 2.90
C LEU A 27 0.35 -8.80 3.92
N LEU A 28 -0.07 -8.98 5.18
CA LEU A 28 0.81 -9.33 6.29
C LEU A 28 1.63 -10.61 6.01
N PRO A 29 1.04 -11.76 5.60
CA PRO A 29 1.82 -12.99 5.41
C PRO A 29 2.86 -12.85 4.30
N LEU A 30 2.51 -12.15 3.21
CA LEU A 30 3.43 -11.88 2.11
C LEU A 30 4.62 -11.04 2.58
N VAL A 31 4.34 -9.96 3.31
CA VAL A 31 5.39 -9.07 3.79
C VAL A 31 6.28 -9.74 4.83
N GLN A 32 5.71 -10.51 5.75
CA GLN A 32 6.48 -11.31 6.70
C GLN A 32 7.42 -12.28 5.97
N HIS A 33 6.94 -12.98 4.95
CA HIS A 33 7.77 -13.88 4.15
C HIS A 33 8.91 -13.15 3.44
N LEU A 34 8.61 -12.01 2.81
CA LEU A 34 9.62 -11.23 2.08
C LEU A 34 10.71 -10.66 2.99
N VAL A 35 10.31 -10.12 4.15
CA VAL A 35 11.24 -9.52 5.11
C VAL A 35 12.13 -10.59 5.74
N THR A 36 11.55 -11.72 6.17
CA THR A 36 12.30 -12.82 6.80
C THR A 36 13.27 -13.51 5.84
N THR A 37 12.87 -13.67 4.58
CA THR A 37 13.67 -14.43 3.60
C THR A 37 14.73 -13.57 2.93
N PHE A 38 14.43 -12.31 2.62
CA PHE A 38 15.23 -11.49 1.71
C PHE A 38 15.70 -10.16 2.30
N ASN A 39 15.28 -9.81 3.53
CA ASN A 39 15.61 -8.54 4.18
C ASN A 39 15.29 -7.32 3.27
N VAL A 40 14.08 -7.30 2.70
CA VAL A 40 13.68 -6.32 1.68
C VAL A 40 13.34 -4.96 2.27
N ARG A 41 13.61 -3.90 1.49
CA ARG A 41 12.95 -2.60 1.67
C ARG A 41 11.60 -2.61 0.97
N LEU A 42 10.55 -2.22 1.68
CA LEU A 42 9.17 -2.27 1.18
C LEU A 42 8.62 -0.87 0.90
N SER A 43 8.10 -0.65 -0.30
CA SER A 43 7.31 0.53 -0.64
C SER A 43 5.88 0.11 -0.96
N VAL A 44 4.91 0.67 -0.24
CA VAL A 44 3.48 0.44 -0.50
C VAL A 44 2.93 1.62 -1.29
N LEU A 45 2.38 1.35 -2.48
CA LEU A 45 1.69 2.34 -3.31
C LEU A 45 0.19 2.19 -3.04
N ALA A 46 -0.48 3.27 -2.62
CA ALA A 46 -1.89 3.21 -2.21
C ALA A 46 -2.65 4.48 -2.58
N THR A 47 -3.99 4.39 -2.52
CA THR A 47 -4.93 5.51 -2.59
C THR A 47 -5.85 5.45 -1.38
N GLN A 48 -6.51 6.58 -1.07
CA GLN A 48 -7.60 6.63 -0.07
C GLN A 48 -7.15 6.31 1.37
N LEU A 49 -5.90 6.61 1.74
CA LEU A 49 -5.36 6.33 3.08
C LEU A 49 -5.50 7.51 4.04
N PHE A 50 -5.36 8.74 3.54
CA PHE A 50 -5.33 9.95 4.34
C PHE A 50 -6.37 10.97 3.84
N SER A 51 -7.05 11.60 4.78
CA SER A 51 -7.86 12.80 4.51
C SER A 51 -6.99 14.00 4.84
N VAL A 52 -6.57 14.74 3.82
CA VAL A 52 -5.70 15.91 3.98
C VAL A 52 -6.52 17.19 3.88
N LEU A 53 -7.45 17.24 2.93
CA LEU A 53 -8.30 18.40 2.66
C LEU A 53 -9.71 18.23 3.24
N GLY A 54 -10.10 17.01 3.62
CA GLY A 54 -11.39 16.72 4.28
C GLY A 54 -12.50 16.32 3.32
N ASP A 55 -12.23 16.31 2.01
CA ASP A 55 -13.16 15.91 0.95
C ASP A 55 -12.77 14.57 0.30
N GLU A 56 -11.70 13.93 0.75
CA GLU A 56 -11.23 12.67 0.19
C GLU A 56 -12.09 11.47 0.63
N CYS A 57 -12.38 10.58 -0.33
CA CYS A 57 -13.00 9.29 -0.04
C CYS A 57 -11.94 8.34 0.54
N LEU A 58 -12.08 7.97 1.81
CA LEU A 58 -11.15 7.07 2.50
C LEU A 58 -11.62 5.63 2.44
N SER A 59 -10.67 4.70 2.41
CA SER A 59 -10.90 3.28 2.67
C SER A 59 -10.31 2.90 4.03
N PRO A 60 -11.14 2.68 5.06
CA PRO A 60 -10.68 2.21 6.37
C PRO A 60 -9.89 0.90 6.27
N GLU A 61 -10.28 0.01 5.36
CA GLU A 61 -9.63 -1.28 5.12
C GLU A 61 -8.20 -1.08 4.61
N LYS A 62 -7.98 -0.17 3.64
CA LYS A 62 -6.62 0.17 3.17
C LYS A 62 -5.81 0.90 4.23
N ALA A 63 -6.44 1.75 5.05
CA ALA A 63 -5.76 2.49 6.13
C ALA A 63 -5.07 1.57 7.15
N THR A 64 -5.52 0.33 7.29
CA THR A 64 -4.87 -0.69 8.13
C THR A 64 -3.42 -0.98 7.71
N LEU A 65 -3.06 -0.77 6.44
CA LEU A 65 -1.68 -0.92 5.93
C LEU A 65 -0.68 0.06 6.58
N LEU A 66 -1.17 1.17 7.15
CA LEU A 66 -0.34 2.11 7.91
C LEU A 66 0.24 1.47 9.17
N GLY A 67 -0.51 0.58 9.82
CA GLY A 67 -0.01 -0.18 10.97
C GLY A 67 1.13 -1.10 10.56
N LEU A 68 0.94 -1.86 9.48
CA LEU A 68 1.95 -2.76 8.93
C LEU A 68 3.24 -2.01 8.56
N THR A 69 3.11 -0.94 7.78
CA THR A 69 4.28 -0.18 7.32
C THR A 69 5.00 0.55 8.45
N ARG A 70 4.36 0.88 9.57
CA ARG A 70 5.03 1.49 10.73
C ARG A 70 5.66 0.47 11.69
N GLY A 71 5.07 -0.72 11.82
CA GLY A 71 5.59 -1.78 12.70
C GLY A 71 6.84 -2.47 12.17
N LEU A 72 6.86 -2.77 10.87
CA LEU A 72 7.94 -3.56 10.25
C LEU A 72 9.36 -3.01 10.47
N PRO A 73 9.62 -1.69 10.34
CA PRO A 73 10.95 -1.14 10.62
C PRO A 73 11.41 -1.36 12.06
N LEU A 74 10.47 -1.34 13.01
CA LEU A 74 10.74 -1.50 14.44
C LEU A 74 11.05 -2.95 14.79
N GLU A 75 10.44 -3.91 14.09
CA GLU A 75 10.60 -5.34 14.34
C GLU A 75 11.79 -5.95 13.60
N HIS A 76 12.07 -5.50 12.37
CA HIS A 76 12.99 -6.16 11.46
C HIS A 76 14.16 -5.29 11.00
N ASN A 77 14.34 -4.07 11.56
CA ASN A 77 15.37 -3.12 11.14
C ASN A 77 15.40 -2.90 9.60
N THR A 78 14.22 -2.90 8.99
CA THR A 78 14.02 -2.66 7.56
C THR A 78 13.52 -1.23 7.30
N VAL A 79 13.62 -0.77 6.06
CA VAL A 79 13.04 0.50 5.61
C VAL A 79 11.73 0.22 4.91
N THR A 80 10.65 0.80 5.42
CA THR A 80 9.34 0.83 4.78
C THR A 80 8.94 2.26 4.45
N ARG A 81 8.15 2.42 3.40
CA ARG A 81 7.49 3.69 3.09
C ARG A 81 6.11 3.47 2.46
N VAL A 82 5.24 4.43 2.69
CA VAL A 82 3.94 4.52 2.01
C VAL A 82 4.01 5.69 1.05
N ILE A 83 3.60 5.45 -0.19
CA ILE A 83 3.46 6.46 -1.23
C ILE A 83 1.97 6.51 -1.56
N GLU A 84 1.30 7.54 -1.05
CA GLU A 84 -0.10 7.79 -1.36
C GLU A 84 -0.21 8.59 -2.66
N PHE A 85 -1.09 8.15 -3.53
CA PHE A 85 -1.54 8.90 -4.69
C PHE A 85 -2.92 9.49 -4.39
N LYS A 86 -3.08 10.78 -4.68
CA LYS A 86 -4.41 11.35 -4.81
C LYS A 86 -5.04 10.72 -6.06
N ASP A 87 -6.22 10.14 -5.89
CA ASP A 87 -6.96 9.54 -6.99
C ASP A 87 -7.40 10.67 -7.92
N ALA A 88 -6.57 10.99 -8.91
CA ALA A 88 -6.75 12.11 -9.80
C ALA A 88 -7.73 11.73 -10.92
N GLY A 89 -8.92 11.23 -10.59
CA GLY A 89 -10.01 10.94 -11.53
C GLY A 89 -9.53 10.44 -12.89
N LEU A 90 -8.62 9.46 -12.92
CA LEU A 90 -8.09 8.91 -14.16
C LEU A 90 -9.17 8.02 -14.76
N THR A 91 -10.15 8.65 -15.41
CA THR A 91 -11.00 7.99 -16.39
C THR A 91 -10.08 7.59 -17.54
N PHE A 92 -9.71 6.32 -17.61
CA PHE A 92 -9.18 5.77 -18.84
C PHE A 92 -10.32 5.85 -19.86
N ASN A 93 -10.24 6.76 -20.81
CA ASN A 93 -11.03 6.64 -22.03
C ASN A 93 -10.61 5.31 -22.65
N GLU A 94 -11.51 4.34 -22.71
CA GLU A 94 -11.32 3.05 -23.38
C GLU A 94 -11.24 3.19 -24.91
N ASP A 95 -11.21 4.42 -25.43
CA ASP A 95 -11.15 4.76 -26.85
C ASP A 95 -9.73 5.19 -27.30
N VAL A 96 -8.73 4.29 -27.27
CA VAL A 96 -7.56 4.31 -28.18
C VAL A 96 -7.05 2.89 -28.45
#